data_AF-A0A352KGA3-F1
#
_entry.id   AF-A0A352KGA3-F1
#
_cell.length_a   1.000
_cell.length_b   1.000
_cell.length_c   1.000
_cell.angle_alpha   90.00
_cell.angle_beta   90.00
_cell.angle_gamma   90.00
#
_symmetry.space_group_name_H-M   'P 1'
#
loop_
_entity.id
_entity.type
_entity.pdbx_description
1 polymer ?
#
loop_
_entity_poly.entity_id
_entity_poly.type
_entity_poly.pdbx_seq_one_letter_code
_entity_poly.pdbx_strand_id
1 'polypeptide(L)' 'MNNPSRPLIPVAGPSITQREIDYVRDAAENAWFENAGMFHERFERAFAAVTGRRHAMALPSCT' A
#
# COMPACT_ATOMS: atom_id res chain seq x y z
N MET A 1 -16.32 -22.36 -26.10
CA MET A 1 -17.26 -22.48 -24.96
C MET A 1 -16.42 -22.84 -23.74
N ASN A 2 -16.18 -21.87 -22.85
CA ASN A 2 -15.30 -22.05 -21.69
C ASN A 2 -15.90 -23.09 -20.73
N ASN A 3 -15.14 -24.14 -20.45
CA ASN A 3 -15.48 -25.20 -19.51
C ASN A 3 -15.41 -24.64 -18.07
N PRO A 4 -16.50 -24.61 -17.29
CA PRO A 4 -16.56 -23.91 -15.99
C PRO A 4 -15.92 -24.69 -14.82
N SER A 5 -15.11 -25.71 -15.09
CA SER A 5 -14.62 -26.66 -14.07
C SER A 5 -13.19 -26.41 -13.56
N ARG A 6 -12.46 -25.42 -14.09
CA ARG A 6 -11.10 -25.08 -13.64
C ARG A 6 -11.04 -23.64 -13.13
N PRO A 7 -10.63 -23.42 -11.86
CA PRO A 7 -10.41 -22.07 -11.35
C PRO A 7 -9.39 -21.32 -12.22
N LEU A 8 -9.63 -20.02 -12.42
CA LEU A 8 -8.65 -19.14 -13.04
C LEU A 8 -7.39 -19.10 -12.17
N ILE A 9 -6.22 -19.33 -12.76
CA ILE A 9 -4.93 -19.20 -12.08
C ILE A 9 -4.29 -17.87 -12.55
N PRO A 10 -4.39 -16.79 -11.77
CA PRO A 10 -3.75 -15.52 -12.14
C PRO A 10 -2.22 -15.63 -12.02
N VAL A 11 -1.50 -14.91 -12.88
CA VAL A 11 -0.02 -14.87 -12.86
C VAL A 11 0.50 -14.11 -11.64
N ALA A 12 -0.24 -13.10 -11.18
CA ALA A 12 0.08 -12.30 -10.01
C ALA A 12 -1.21 -11.83 -9.33
N GLY A 13 -1.09 -11.51 -8.04
CA GLY A 13 -2.14 -10.90 -7.24
C GLY A 13 -1.53 -10.19 -6.03
N PRO A 14 -2.23 -9.21 -5.45
CA PRO A 14 -1.75 -8.55 -4.25
C PRO A 14 -1.77 -9.53 -3.07
N SER A 15 -0.76 -9.46 -2.20
CA SER A 15 -0.78 -10.14 -0.91
C SER A 15 -1.29 -9.15 0.12
N ILE A 16 -2.53 -9.32 0.57
CA ILE A 16 -3.20 -8.46 1.55
C ILE A 16 -3.47 -9.28 2.80
N THR A 17 -2.97 -8.81 3.93
CA THR A 17 -3.17 -9.39 5.26
C THR A 17 -4.05 -8.47 6.10
N GLN A 18 -4.33 -8.85 7.35
CA GLN A 18 -5.07 -8.00 8.29
C GLN A 18 -4.36 -6.65 8.52
N ARG A 19 -3.03 -6.60 8.43
CA ARG A 19 -2.26 -5.39 8.66
C ARG A 19 -2.59 -4.28 7.66
N GLU A 20 -2.73 -4.62 6.38
CA GLU A 20 -3.11 -3.66 5.35
C GLU A 20 -4.54 -3.13 5.58
N ILE A 21 -5.47 -4.00 6.01
CA ILE A 21 -6.85 -3.63 6.33
C ILE A 21 -6.88 -2.65 7.51
N ASP A 22 -6.12 -2.94 8.57
CA ASP A 22 -6.07 -2.09 9.76
C ASP A 22 -5.49 -0.71 9.46
N TYR A 23 -4.46 -0.63 8.61
CA TYR A 23 -3.91 0.66 8.18
C TYR A 23 -4.87 1.48 7.32
N VAL A 24 -5.64 0.83 6.43
CA VAL A 24 -6.66 1.54 5.65
C VAL A 24 -7.77 2.05 6.56
N ARG A 25 -8.20 1.26 7.55
CA ARG A 25 -9.17 1.70 8.56
C ARG A 25 -8.67 2.92 9.33
N ASP A 26 -7.47 2.84 9.89
CA ASP A 26 -6.86 3.91 10.67
C ASP A 26 -6.69 5.19 9.83
N ALA A 27 -6.26 5.06 8.57
CA ALA A 27 -6.19 6.19 7.65
C ALA A 27 -7.57 6.82 7.39
N ALA A 28 -8.60 6.00 7.16
CA ALA A 28 -9.95 6.50 6.93
C ALA A 28 -10.55 7.20 8.15
N GLU A 29 -10.16 6.80 9.36
CA GLU A 29 -10.63 7.41 10.61
C GLU A 29 -9.82 8.68 10.97
N ASN A 30 -8.51 8.69 10.74
CA ASN A 30 -7.60 9.65 11.38
C ASN A 30 -6.74 10.50 10.42
N ALA A 31 -6.53 10.10 9.16
CA ALA A 31 -5.60 10.76 8.25
C ALA A 31 -6.24 11.92 7.45
N TRP A 32 -6.88 12.85 8.16
CA TRP A 32 -7.55 14.02 7.57
C TRP A 32 -6.99 15.34 8.13
N PHE A 33 -7.17 16.42 7.39
CA PHE A 33 -6.76 17.77 7.77
C PHE A 33 -5.27 17.83 8.16
N GLU A 34 -4.95 18.21 9.40
CA GLU A 34 -3.59 18.29 9.94
C GLU A 34 -2.86 16.94 9.89
N ASN A 35 -3.61 15.82 9.89
CA ASN A 35 -3.06 14.46 9.86
C ASN A 35 -2.98 13.86 8.44
N ALA A 36 -3.32 14.60 7.37
CA ALA A 36 -3.35 14.06 6.01
C ALA A 36 -2.01 13.46 5.53
N GLY A 37 -0.89 13.96 6.07
CA GLY A 37 0.46 13.46 5.76
C GLY A 37 0.90 12.21 6.53
N MET A 38 0.17 11.79 7.56
CA MET A 38 0.65 10.81 8.55
C MET A 38 1.20 9.51 7.94
N PHE A 39 0.43 8.89 7.03
CA PHE A 39 0.83 7.64 6.39
C PHE A 39 1.90 7.84 5.31
N HIS A 40 1.88 8.97 4.59
CA HIS A 40 2.89 9.33 3.60
C HIS A 40 4.26 9.46 4.28
N GLU A 41 4.35 10.26 5.33
CA GLU A 41 5.60 10.46 6.06
C GLU A 41 6.12 9.16 6.68
N ARG A 42 5.23 8.33 7.23
CA ARG A 42 5.60 7.03 7.79
C ARG A 42 6.17 6.11 6.72
N PHE A 43 5.52 6.04 5.56
CA PHE A 43 5.98 5.26 4.42
C PHE A 43 7.34 5.75 3.92
N GLU A 44 7.50 7.06 3.71
CA GLU A 44 8.74 7.66 3.23
C GLU A 44 9.92 7.42 4.18
N ARG A 45 9.73 7.61 5.49
CA ARG A 45 10.75 7.30 6.50
C ARG A 45 11.15 5.83 6.46
N ALA A 46 10.17 4.92 6.41
CA ALA A 46 10.43 3.48 6.36
C ALA A 46 11.15 3.08 5.05
N PHE A 47 10.72 3.64 3.92
CA PHE A 47 11.28 3.34 2.61
C PHE A 47 12.71 3.86 2.45
N ALA A 48 12.99 5.06 2.96
CA ALA A 48 14.35 5.62 3.02
C ALA A 48 15.28 4.70 3.85
N ALA A 49 14.81 4.19 4.99
CA ALA A 49 15.56 3.26 5.83
C ALA A 49 15.83 1.93 5.12
N VAL A 50 14.82 1.32 4.48
CA VAL A 50 14.96 0.05 3.74
C VAL A 50 15.93 0.18 2.56
N THR A 51 15.91 1.30 1.86
CA THR A 51 16.76 1.54 0.68
C THR A 51 18.14 2.11 1.03
N GLY A 52 18.37 2.48 2.29
CA GLY A 52 19.58 3.18 2.72
C GLY A 52 19.77 4.52 2.01
N ARG A 53 18.68 5.24 1.74
CA ARG A 53 18.70 6.58 1.13
C ARG A 53 18.43 7.63 2.20
N ARG A 54 18.93 8.84 1.98
CA ARG A 54 18.66 9.97 2.88
C ARG A 54 17.22 10.47 2.80
N HIS A 55 16.61 10.35 1.63
CA HIS A 55 15.27 10.85 1.33
C HIS A 55 14.49 9.83 0.50
N ALA A 56 13.17 9.80 0.70
CA ALA A 56 12.20 9.09 -0.13
C ALA A 56 10.96 9.98 -0.25
N MET A 57 10.23 9.86 -1.36
CA MET A 57 9.01 10.62 -1.62
C MET A 57 7.97 9.70 -2.26
N ALA A 58 6.76 9.69 -1.72
CA ALA A 58 5.65 8.94 -2.29
C ALA A 58 5.07 9.68 -3.51
N LEU A 59 4.77 8.92 -4.57
CA LEU A 59 4.12 9.43 -5.78
C LEU A 59 2.91 8.55 -6.13
N PRO A 60 1.93 9.06 -6.88
CA PRO A 60 0.76 8.27 -7.31
C PRO A 60 1.13 7.06 -8.18
N SER A 61 2.20 7.18 -8.97
CA SER A 61 2.76 6.12 -9.80
C SER A 61 4.22 6.42 -10.16
N CYS A 62 4.89 5.48 -10.84
CA CYS A 62 6.28 5.60 -11.30
C CYS A 62 6.44 5.91 -12.79
N THR A 63 5.40 6.47 -13.43
CA THR A 63 5.42 6.86 -14.86
C THR A 63 6.16 8.18 -15.06
#